data_AF-A0A6C0IRY3-F1
#
_entry.id   AF-A0A6C0IRY3-F1
#
_cell.length_a   1.000
_cell.length_b   1.000
_cell.length_c   1.000
_cell.angle_alpha   90.00
_cell.angle_beta   90.00
_cell.angle_gamma   90.00
#
_symmetry.space_group_name_H-M   'P 1'
#
loop_
_entity.id
_entity.type
_entity.pdbx_description
1 polymer ?
#
loop_
_entity_poly.entity_id
_entity_poly.type
_entity_poly.pdbx_seq_one_letter_code
_entity_poly.pdbx_strand_id
1 'polypeptide(L)'
;MVNKKPQKTPNDYVCESCNFISSNKKDFMRHLSTAKHKKITDGNYFTPTKNHIHPCEHCDKEFKYASGLSRHSKKCTPKQEPIQETNEKLPELPSMSMFLELLKQNQELQKQLIEATKAGGSHIENQTNINNNNQKFNLNFFLNEQCKDAINMSDFLENMELNIEDLTETGRLGYAGGISRILVNKLQELDVYKRPVHCTDMKRETLYIKDNDEWEKQTNSKEKMQTIINKVANKNCKIIPQWINEHPEYQVFDTIDNMEYMNLCNVALGGLGEHENRQYRDKIVKSVIKEVLVHK
;
A
#
# COMPACT_ATOMS: atom_id res chain seq x y z
N MET A 1 22.81 -15.06 -72.81
CA MET A 1 22.93 -13.59 -72.71
C MET A 1 22.63 -13.19 -71.27
N VAL A 2 23.64 -12.68 -70.55
CA VAL A 2 23.58 -12.42 -69.10
C VAL A 2 22.93 -11.06 -68.87
N ASN A 3 21.81 -11.05 -68.14
CA ASN A 3 21.10 -9.86 -67.70
C ASN A 3 21.96 -9.06 -66.70
N LYS A 4 22.46 -7.89 -67.12
CA LYS A 4 23.11 -6.92 -66.22
C LYS A 4 22.04 -6.26 -65.35
N LYS A 5 22.08 -6.51 -64.03
CA LYS A 5 21.33 -5.74 -63.04
C LYS A 5 21.89 -4.31 -62.96
N PRO A 6 21.06 -3.26 -62.88
CA PRO A 6 21.53 -1.89 -62.77
C PRO A 6 22.26 -1.65 -61.44
N GLN A 7 23.45 -1.04 -61.52
CA GLN A 7 24.27 -0.64 -60.38
C GLN A 7 23.56 0.45 -59.59
N LYS A 8 23.30 0.22 -58.30
CA LYS A 8 22.82 1.26 -57.37
C LYS A 8 23.95 2.24 -57.13
N THR A 9 23.74 3.50 -57.48
CA THR A 9 24.63 4.62 -57.13
C THR A 9 24.74 4.73 -55.60
N PRO A 10 25.94 4.88 -55.01
CA PRO A 10 26.08 5.07 -53.58
C PRO A 10 25.42 6.38 -53.16
N ASN A 11 24.48 6.35 -52.22
CA ASN A 11 24.03 7.56 -51.54
C ASN A 11 25.08 7.90 -50.48
N ASP A 12 25.93 8.87 -50.78
CA ASP A 12 26.93 9.35 -49.83
C ASP A 12 26.29 10.32 -48.84
N TYR A 13 26.46 10.04 -47.55
CA TYR A 13 26.09 10.91 -46.43
C TYR A 13 27.28 11.79 -46.08
N VAL A 14 27.11 13.11 -46.16
CA VAL A 14 28.17 14.10 -45.93
C VAL A 14 27.85 14.96 -44.71
N CYS A 15 28.80 15.10 -43.81
CA CYS A 15 28.75 16.03 -42.70
C CYS A 15 29.59 17.26 -43.06
N GLU A 16 28.93 18.36 -43.38
CA GLU A 16 29.59 19.62 -43.78
C GLU A 16 30.47 20.21 -42.67
N SER A 17 30.10 20.00 -41.40
CA SER A 17 30.83 20.54 -40.25
C SER A 17 32.17 19.86 -39.98
N CYS A 18 32.35 18.63 -40.47
CA CYS A 18 33.53 17.79 -40.22
C CYS A 18 34.17 17.29 -41.51
N ASN A 19 33.63 17.65 -42.68
CA ASN A 19 33.91 17.07 -44.00
C ASN A 19 34.00 15.53 -43.99
N PHE A 20 33.16 14.89 -43.18
CA PHE A 20 33.12 13.43 -43.09
C PHE A 20 32.11 12.88 -44.09
N ILE A 21 32.55 11.96 -44.94
CA ILE A 21 31.72 11.29 -45.95
C ILE A 21 31.59 9.81 -45.60
N SER A 22 30.38 9.28 -45.63
CA SER A 22 30.12 7.86 -45.44
C SER A 22 29.03 7.40 -46.38
N SER A 23 29.21 6.25 -47.03
CA SER A 23 28.17 5.60 -47.84
C SER A 23 27.19 4.76 -47.00
N ASN A 24 27.40 4.69 -45.68
CA ASN A 24 26.57 3.91 -44.75
C ASN A 24 25.88 4.81 -43.71
N LYS A 25 24.54 4.79 -43.72
CA LYS A 25 23.73 5.57 -42.79
C LYS A 25 24.05 5.29 -41.32
N LYS A 26 24.33 4.04 -40.93
CA LYS A 26 24.64 3.69 -39.53
C LYS A 26 25.94 4.34 -39.07
N ASP A 27 26.95 4.34 -39.93
CA ASP A 27 28.25 4.96 -39.62
C ASP A 27 28.14 6.47 -39.58
N PHE A 28 27.32 7.05 -40.45
CA PHE A 28 27.00 8.47 -40.41
C PHE A 28 26.27 8.87 -39.10
N MET A 29 25.25 8.12 -38.68
CA MET A 29 24.55 8.40 -37.41
C MET A 29 25.48 8.22 -36.20
N ARG A 30 26.40 7.25 -36.25
CA ARG A 30 27.46 7.10 -35.25
C ARG A 30 28.42 8.28 -35.25
N HIS A 31 28.82 8.79 -36.42
CA HIS A 31 29.64 9.98 -36.56
C HIS A 31 28.98 11.19 -35.85
N LEU A 32 27.70 11.46 -36.14
CA LEU A 32 26.94 12.56 -35.52
C LEU A 32 26.85 12.44 -34.00
N SER A 33 26.82 11.22 -33.45
CA SER A 33 26.74 11.02 -32.01
C SER A 33 28.10 11.08 -31.29
N THR A 34 29.21 11.07 -32.03
CA THR A 34 30.55 11.13 -31.41
C THR A 34 30.77 12.43 -30.66
N ALA A 35 31.49 12.33 -29.54
CA ALA A 35 31.91 13.50 -28.77
C ALA A 35 32.75 14.50 -29.60
N LYS A 36 33.44 14.02 -30.65
CA LYS A 36 34.23 14.88 -31.54
C LYS A 36 33.34 15.72 -32.45
N HIS A 37 32.32 15.13 -33.07
CA HIS A 37 31.36 15.86 -33.90
C HIS A 37 30.55 16.86 -33.06
N LYS A 38 29.99 16.43 -31.94
CA LYS A 38 29.22 17.30 -31.02
C LYS A 38 30.01 18.52 -30.54
N LYS A 39 31.32 18.38 -30.30
CA LYS A 39 32.19 19.52 -29.93
C LYS A 39 32.36 20.56 -31.02
N ILE A 40 32.20 20.17 -32.29
CA ILE A 40 32.40 21.05 -33.46
C ILE A 40 31.07 21.74 -33.82
N THR A 41 29.94 21.05 -33.72
CA THR A 41 28.62 21.58 -34.12
C THR A 41 27.86 22.27 -32.99
N ASP A 42 27.89 21.70 -31.79
CA ASP A 42 27.14 22.22 -30.65
C ASP A 42 28.05 23.15 -29.84
N GLY A 43 28.27 24.33 -30.41
CA GLY A 43 29.02 25.41 -29.78
C GLY A 43 28.61 25.59 -28.33
N ASN A 44 29.49 25.14 -27.43
CA ASN A 44 29.57 25.55 -26.04
C ASN A 44 28.44 25.09 -25.09
N TYR A 45 28.36 23.79 -24.77
CA TYR A 45 27.92 23.32 -23.44
C TYR A 45 28.64 22.02 -23.05
N PHE A 46 29.90 22.11 -22.65
CA PHE A 46 30.43 21.15 -21.67
C PHE A 46 30.12 21.74 -20.29
N THR A 47 28.91 21.53 -19.80
CA THR A 47 28.67 21.72 -18.37
C THR A 47 29.59 20.73 -17.64
N PRO A 48 30.46 21.18 -16.72
CA PRO A 48 31.20 20.25 -15.89
C PRO A 48 30.14 19.42 -15.14
N THR A 49 30.06 18.13 -15.43
CA THR A 49 29.31 17.19 -14.59
C THR A 49 29.74 17.46 -13.16
N LYS A 50 28.77 17.77 -12.29
CA LYS A 50 28.96 18.14 -10.88
C LYS A 50 30.14 17.37 -10.30
N ASN A 51 31.11 18.06 -9.72
CA ASN A 51 32.25 17.46 -9.03
C ASN A 51 31.70 16.58 -7.89
N HIS A 52 31.45 15.31 -8.17
CA HIS A 52 31.10 14.33 -7.16
C HIS A 52 32.36 14.06 -6.36
N ILE A 53 32.43 14.66 -5.18
CA ILE A 53 33.44 14.34 -4.19
C ILE A 53 33.04 13.01 -3.57
N HIS A 54 33.99 12.08 -3.53
CA HIS A 54 33.84 10.76 -2.93
C HIS A 54 34.67 10.70 -1.64
N PRO A 55 34.08 10.98 -0.47
CA PRO A 55 34.79 10.94 0.81
C PRO A 55 35.06 9.50 1.26
N CYS A 56 36.15 9.28 2.00
CA CYS A 56 36.41 8.01 2.67
C CYS A 56 35.73 7.96 4.04
N GLU A 57 35.06 6.85 4.36
CA GLU A 57 34.40 6.66 5.66
C GLU A 57 35.36 6.39 6.82
N HIS A 58 36.65 6.20 6.54
CA HIS A 58 37.66 5.80 7.52
C HIS A 58 38.77 6.84 7.71
N CYS A 59 38.78 7.91 6.91
CA CYS A 59 39.68 9.06 7.07
C CYS A 59 39.16 10.30 6.32
N ASP A 60 39.72 11.47 6.60
CA ASP A 60 39.28 12.77 6.04
C ASP A 60 39.76 13.02 4.59
N LYS A 61 39.95 11.96 3.79
CA LYS A 61 40.40 12.08 2.39
C LYS A 61 39.24 12.03 1.43
N GLU A 62 39.25 12.97 0.50
CA GLU A 62 38.24 13.16 -0.53
C GLU A 62 38.81 12.90 -1.92
N PHE A 63 38.04 12.21 -2.77
CA PHE A 63 38.48 11.81 -4.11
C PHE A 63 37.55 12.34 -5.19
N LYS A 64 38.13 12.84 -6.28
CA LYS A 64 37.40 13.35 -7.46
C LYS A 64 36.66 12.26 -8.24
N TYR A 65 37.07 11.00 -8.10
CA TYR A 65 36.51 9.87 -8.84
C TYR A 65 36.35 8.66 -7.92
N ALA A 66 35.27 7.89 -8.10
CA ALA A 66 34.99 6.67 -7.33
C ALA A 66 36.13 5.62 -7.43
N SER A 67 36.84 5.57 -8.57
CA SER A 67 38.00 4.71 -8.75
C SER A 67 39.18 5.09 -7.85
N GLY A 68 39.33 6.38 -7.53
CA GLY A 68 40.30 6.87 -6.56
C GLY A 68 39.97 6.42 -5.14
N LEU A 69 38.70 6.57 -4.73
CA LEU A 69 38.21 6.10 -3.44
C LEU A 69 38.38 4.58 -3.29
N SER A 70 38.06 3.79 -4.32
CA SER A 70 38.17 2.32 -4.27
C SER A 70 39.63 1.84 -4.12
N ARG A 71 40.60 2.52 -4.74
CA ARG A 71 42.03 2.20 -4.54
C ARG A 71 42.49 2.58 -3.14
N HIS A 72 41.98 3.68 -2.61
CA HIS A 72 42.30 4.17 -1.28
C HIS A 72 41.70 3.28 -0.18
N SER A 73 40.41 2.91 -0.26
CA SER A 73 39.73 2.11 0.76
C SER A 73 40.39 0.76 1.01
N LYS A 74 40.97 0.15 -0.04
CA LYS A 74 41.75 -1.10 0.07
C LYS A 74 43.03 -0.99 0.91
N LYS A 75 43.51 0.23 1.17
CA LYS A 75 44.74 0.51 1.93
C LYS A 75 44.53 1.50 3.07
N CYS A 76 43.29 1.89 3.35
CA CYS A 76 42.98 2.84 4.40
C CYS A 76 42.92 2.12 5.76
N THR A 77 43.66 2.63 6.73
CA THR A 77 43.61 2.19 8.13
C THR A 77 42.76 3.18 8.94
N PRO A 78 41.85 2.73 9.82
CA PRO A 78 41.05 3.63 10.65
C PRO A 78 41.95 4.55 11.49
N LYS A 79 41.68 5.85 11.52
CA LYS A 79 42.23 6.71 12.57
C LYS A 79 41.60 6.30 13.90
N GLN A 80 42.40 5.80 14.83
CA GLN A 80 42.03 5.84 16.25
C GLN A 80 42.17 7.29 16.70
N GLU A 81 41.08 7.93 17.08
CA GLU A 81 41.15 9.25 17.68
C GLU A 81 41.75 9.15 19.10
N PRO A 82 42.58 10.11 19.53
CA PRO A 82 43.00 10.21 20.92
C PRO A 82 41.77 10.51 21.79
N ILE A 83 41.54 9.70 22.81
CA ILE A 83 40.48 9.92 23.80
C ILE A 83 40.74 11.27 24.49
N GLN A 84 39.83 12.23 24.30
CA GLN A 84 39.81 13.46 25.09
C GLN A 84 39.11 13.16 26.42
N GLU A 85 39.81 13.35 27.54
CA GLU A 85 39.21 13.33 28.88
C GLU A 85 38.26 14.51 29.03
N THR A 86 36.96 14.29 28.82
CA THR A 86 35.91 15.19 29.28
C THR A 86 35.49 14.79 30.70
N ASN A 87 35.69 15.70 31.65
CA ASN A 87 35.24 15.61 33.04
C ASN A 87 33.70 15.75 33.18
N GLU A 88 32.94 14.99 32.40
CA GLU A 88 31.50 14.84 32.61
C GLU A 88 31.24 13.49 33.26
N LYS A 89 30.53 13.49 34.39
CA LYS A 89 30.06 12.27 35.05
C LYS A 89 29.20 11.49 34.07
N LEU A 90 29.75 10.40 33.55
CA LEU A 90 29.06 9.40 32.74
C LEU A 90 27.81 8.92 33.50
N PRO A 91 26.64 8.75 32.86
CA PRO A 91 25.52 8.05 33.48
C PRO A 91 25.99 6.66 33.90
N GLU A 92 25.78 6.27 35.15
CA GLU A 92 26.11 4.93 35.65
C GLU A 92 25.41 3.90 34.75
N LEU A 93 26.18 3.21 33.91
CA LEU A 93 25.71 2.05 33.17
C LEU A 93 25.23 1.01 34.19
N PRO A 94 24.03 0.42 34.01
CA PRO A 94 23.53 -0.62 34.92
C PRO A 94 24.59 -1.69 35.08
N SER A 95 24.95 -2.01 36.32
CA SER A 95 25.99 -2.98 36.61
C SER A 95 25.66 -4.33 35.96
N MET A 96 26.68 -5.08 35.53
CA MET A 96 26.46 -6.41 34.95
C MET A 96 25.73 -7.35 35.94
N SER A 97 25.81 -7.07 37.25
CA SER A 97 24.97 -7.73 38.26
C SER A 97 23.47 -7.43 38.10
N MET A 98 23.10 -6.18 37.82
CA MET A 98 21.71 -5.78 37.59
C MET A 98 21.16 -6.40 36.28
N PHE A 99 22.00 -6.56 35.26
CA PHE A 99 21.65 -7.28 34.04
C PHE A 99 21.42 -8.78 34.27
N LEU A 100 22.27 -9.42 35.08
CA LEU A 100 22.09 -10.82 35.50
C LEU A 100 20.85 -11.00 36.37
N GLU A 101 20.54 -10.06 37.25
CA GLU A 101 19.32 -10.04 38.06
C GLU A 101 18.07 -9.95 37.17
N LEU A 102 18.08 -9.07 36.16
CA LEU A 102 17.02 -8.93 35.16
C LEU A 102 16.81 -10.22 34.37
N LEU A 103 17.89 -10.87 33.91
CA LEU A 103 17.81 -12.15 33.22
C LEU A 103 17.19 -13.24 34.11
N LYS A 104 17.57 -13.26 35.39
CA LYS A 104 17.05 -14.21 36.37
C LYS A 104 15.58 -13.96 36.68
N GLN A 105 15.18 -12.70 36.84
CA GLN A 105 13.79 -12.31 37.02
C GLN A 105 12.94 -12.68 35.79
N ASN A 106 13.49 -12.52 34.58
CA ASN A 106 12.80 -12.88 33.33
C ASN A 106 12.59 -14.40 33.22
N GLN A 107 13.59 -15.21 33.61
CA GLN A 107 13.45 -16.67 33.68
C GLN A 107 12.39 -17.10 34.71
N GLU A 108 12.34 -16.44 35.87
CA GLU A 108 11.33 -16.72 36.89
C GLU A 108 9.92 -16.31 36.43
N LEU A 109 9.79 -15.18 35.72
CA LEU A 109 8.53 -14.73 35.14
C LEU A 109 8.00 -15.74 34.10
N GLN A 110 8.88 -16.26 33.25
CA GLN A 110 8.54 -17.32 32.29
C GLN A 110 8.06 -18.59 32.99
N LYS A 111 8.69 -18.96 34.11
CA LYS A 111 8.31 -20.12 34.90
C LYS A 111 6.94 -19.94 35.57
N GLN A 112 6.68 -18.76 36.16
CA GLN A 112 5.40 -18.42 36.75
C GLN A 112 4.26 -18.38 35.73
N LEU A 113 4.53 -17.91 34.50
CA LEU A 113 3.57 -17.99 33.39
C LEU A 113 3.22 -19.44 33.05
N ILE A 114 4.21 -20.33 32.96
CA ILE A 114 3.98 -21.76 32.71
C ILE A 114 3.18 -22.40 33.86
N GLU A 115 3.48 -22.07 35.11
CA GLU A 115 2.75 -22.59 36.26
C GLU A 115 1.31 -22.06 36.34
N ALA A 116 1.08 -20.78 36.01
CA ALA A 116 -0.25 -20.18 35.92
C ALA A 116 -1.11 -20.85 34.82
N THR A 117 -0.51 -21.24 33.69
CA THR A 117 -1.23 -22.02 32.67
C THR A 117 -1.58 -23.44 33.12
N LYS A 118 -0.81 -24.03 34.05
CA LYS A 118 -1.11 -25.36 34.63
C LYS A 118 -2.20 -25.29 35.71
N ALA A 119 -2.28 -24.19 36.46
CA ALA A 119 -3.28 -24.00 37.51
C ALA A 119 -4.68 -23.64 36.97
N GLY A 120 -4.78 -23.15 35.74
CA GLY A 120 -6.03 -22.66 35.13
C GLY A 120 -6.86 -23.66 34.32
N GLY A 121 -6.51 -24.94 34.25
CA GLY A 121 -7.26 -25.90 33.44
C GLY A 121 -6.89 -27.35 33.68
N SER A 122 -7.64 -28.02 34.56
CA SER A 122 -7.77 -29.48 34.49
C SER A 122 -8.26 -29.90 33.10
N HIS A 123 -7.67 -30.99 32.59
CA HIS A 123 -7.90 -31.67 31.30
C HIS A 123 -7.11 -31.19 30.07
N ILE A 124 -5.85 -31.65 30.00
CA ILE A 124 -5.25 -32.09 28.73
C ILE A 124 -4.67 -33.47 28.99
N GLU A 125 -5.44 -34.51 28.64
CA GLU A 125 -4.90 -35.86 28.52
C GLU A 125 -3.94 -35.90 27.33
N ASN A 126 -2.77 -36.48 27.56
CA ASN A 126 -1.79 -36.81 26.54
C ASN A 126 -2.42 -37.78 25.51
N GLN A 127 -2.86 -37.28 24.37
CA GLN A 127 -2.99 -38.09 23.16
C GLN A 127 -1.83 -37.76 22.22
N THR A 128 -0.79 -38.59 22.33
CA THR A 128 0.15 -38.84 21.25
C THR A 128 -0.61 -39.39 20.04
N ASN A 129 -0.92 -38.52 19.09
CA ASN A 129 -1.15 -38.92 17.70
C ASN A 129 -0.32 -38.01 16.80
N ILE A 130 0.82 -38.56 16.39
CA ILE A 130 1.67 -38.03 15.34
C ILE A 130 0.89 -38.18 14.04
N ASN A 131 0.25 -37.09 13.60
CA ASN A 131 -0.12 -36.86 12.22
C ASN A 131 -0.19 -35.33 12.03
N ASN A 132 0.98 -34.70 11.95
CA ASN A 132 1.09 -33.24 11.91
C ASN A 132 0.98 -32.75 10.46
N ASN A 133 -0.26 -32.46 10.04
CA ASN A 133 -0.54 -31.56 8.92
C ASN A 133 -1.65 -30.55 9.27
N ASN A 134 -1.76 -30.16 10.55
CA ASN A 134 -2.69 -29.13 11.01
C ASN A 134 -1.91 -27.97 11.66
N GLN A 135 -1.38 -27.07 10.83
CA GLN A 135 -0.99 -25.74 11.31
C GLN A 135 -2.28 -25.02 11.75
N LYS A 136 -2.50 -24.91 13.06
CA LYS A 136 -3.64 -24.15 13.62
C LYS A 136 -3.49 -22.69 13.19
N PHE A 137 -4.45 -22.19 12.39
CA PHE A 137 -4.48 -20.80 11.93
C PHE A 137 -4.26 -19.82 13.09
N ASN A 138 -3.21 -19.00 13.01
CA ASN A 138 -2.88 -17.97 13.99
C ASN A 138 -3.34 -16.61 13.48
N LEU A 139 -4.46 -16.12 14.03
CA LEU A 139 -5.05 -14.85 13.63
C LEU A 139 -4.11 -13.65 13.87
N ASN A 140 -3.39 -13.63 14.99
CA ASN A 140 -2.52 -12.50 15.30
C ASN A 140 -1.35 -12.43 14.32
N PHE A 141 -0.83 -13.58 13.87
CA PHE A 141 0.17 -13.64 12.82
C PHE A 141 -0.41 -13.17 11.47
N PHE A 142 -1.61 -13.63 11.10
CA PHE A 142 -2.28 -13.17 9.88
C PHE A 142 -2.44 -11.64 9.87
N LEU A 143 -3.00 -11.06 10.93
CA LEU A 143 -3.27 -9.61 10.98
C LEU A 143 -1.99 -8.78 11.03
N ASN A 144 -1.03 -9.14 11.90
CA ASN A 144 0.13 -8.29 12.17
C ASN A 144 1.33 -8.55 11.26
N GLU A 145 1.43 -9.73 10.62
CA GLU A 145 2.53 -10.05 9.71
C GLU A 145 2.08 -10.07 8.24
N GLN A 146 0.98 -10.77 7.93
CA GLN A 146 0.50 -10.87 6.54
C GLN A 146 -0.25 -9.60 6.11
N CYS A 147 -1.11 -9.07 6.97
CA CYS A 147 -1.87 -7.84 6.72
C CYS A 147 -1.21 -6.58 7.31
N LYS A 148 0.11 -6.61 7.55
CA LYS A 148 0.84 -5.47 8.14
C LYS A 148 0.67 -4.19 7.32
N ASP A 149 0.62 -4.32 6.00
CA ASP A 149 0.51 -3.21 5.04
C ASP A 149 -0.97 -2.88 4.69
N ALA A 150 -1.93 -3.39 5.46
CA ALA A 150 -3.33 -2.99 5.31
C ALA A 150 -3.53 -1.50 5.60
N ILE A 151 -4.39 -0.87 4.81
CA ILE A 151 -4.75 0.53 4.99
C ILE A 151 -5.65 0.69 6.22
N ASN A 152 -5.69 1.90 6.80
CA ASN A 152 -6.65 2.18 7.86
C ASN A 152 -8.06 2.33 7.29
N MET A 153 -9.06 1.97 8.08
CA MET A 153 -10.47 2.13 7.70
C MET A 153 -10.82 3.61 7.44
N SER A 154 -10.21 4.52 8.18
CA SER A 154 -10.37 5.97 7.94
C SER A 154 -9.86 6.35 6.54
N ASP A 155 -8.66 5.91 6.16
CA ASP A 155 -8.07 6.17 4.84
C ASP A 155 -8.88 5.51 3.72
N PHE A 156 -9.35 4.28 3.93
CA PHE A 156 -10.22 3.59 2.99
C PHE A 156 -11.48 4.40 2.69
N LEU A 157 -12.15 4.91 3.73
CA LEU A 157 -13.39 5.68 3.57
C LEU A 157 -13.14 7.06 2.99
N GLU A 158 -12.04 7.73 3.34
CA GLU A 158 -11.71 9.06 2.84
C GLU A 158 -11.35 9.03 1.34
N ASN A 159 -10.53 8.06 0.93
CA ASN A 159 -10.07 7.92 -0.46
C ASN A 159 -11.05 7.14 -1.36
N MET A 160 -12.15 6.63 -0.81
CA MET A 160 -13.20 6.00 -1.60
C MET A 160 -13.84 7.00 -2.56
N GLU A 161 -13.61 6.82 -3.85
CA GLU A 161 -14.28 7.52 -4.94
C GLU A 161 -15.46 6.70 -5.45
N LEU A 162 -16.62 7.36 -5.59
CA LEU A 162 -17.86 6.77 -6.10
C LEU A 162 -18.28 7.52 -7.36
N ASN A 163 -19.03 6.86 -8.23
CA ASN A 163 -19.48 7.43 -9.50
C ASN A 163 -21.01 7.33 -9.68
N ILE A 164 -21.51 7.82 -10.81
CA ILE A 164 -22.96 7.78 -11.13
C ILE A 164 -23.48 6.34 -11.21
N GLU A 165 -22.66 5.38 -11.64
CA GLU A 165 -23.06 3.97 -11.67
C GLU A 165 -23.35 3.44 -10.25
N ASP A 166 -22.54 3.81 -9.27
CA ASP A 166 -22.78 3.43 -7.86
C ASP A 166 -24.11 4.01 -7.32
N LEU A 167 -24.44 5.25 -7.70
CA LEU A 167 -25.70 5.89 -7.33
C LEU A 167 -26.90 5.21 -8.02
N THR A 168 -26.83 5.01 -9.33
CA THR A 168 -27.92 4.43 -10.13
C THR A 168 -28.17 2.96 -9.79
N GLU A 169 -27.11 2.17 -9.58
CA GLU A 169 -27.24 0.80 -9.07
C GLU A 169 -27.78 0.76 -7.64
N THR A 170 -27.52 1.78 -6.83
CA THR A 170 -28.16 1.91 -5.52
C THR A 170 -29.66 2.15 -5.67
N GLY A 171 -30.09 3.04 -6.56
CA GLY A 171 -31.50 3.25 -6.91
C GLY A 171 -32.20 1.96 -7.35
N ARG A 172 -31.52 1.14 -8.17
CA ARG A 172 -32.05 -0.13 -8.69
C ARG A 172 -32.11 -1.26 -7.66
N LEU A 173 -31.08 -1.38 -6.81
CA LEU A 173 -30.95 -2.47 -5.82
C LEU A 173 -31.61 -2.14 -4.48
N GLY A 174 -32.03 -0.89 -4.27
CA GLY A 174 -32.46 -0.37 -2.98
C GLY A 174 -31.30 -0.13 -2.03
N TYR A 175 -31.57 0.52 -0.88
CA TYR A 175 -30.53 1.03 0.01
C TYR A 175 -29.56 -0.06 0.48
N ALA A 176 -30.09 -1.14 1.06
CA ALA A 176 -29.25 -2.22 1.57
C ALA A 176 -28.47 -2.93 0.46
N GLY A 177 -29.06 -3.12 -0.72
CA GLY A 177 -28.39 -3.75 -1.85
C GLY A 177 -27.28 -2.87 -2.44
N GLY A 178 -27.59 -1.60 -2.68
CA GLY A 178 -26.66 -0.60 -3.21
C GLY A 178 -25.45 -0.38 -2.32
N ILE A 179 -25.67 -0.09 -1.04
CA ILE A 179 -24.56 0.15 -0.10
C ILE A 179 -23.73 -1.13 0.12
N SER A 180 -24.36 -2.32 0.12
CA SER A 180 -23.61 -3.59 0.14
C SER A 180 -22.72 -3.73 -1.08
N ARG A 181 -23.25 -3.49 -2.29
CA ARG A 181 -22.50 -3.55 -3.55
C ARG A 181 -21.30 -2.61 -3.52
N ILE A 182 -21.51 -1.35 -3.12
CA ILE A 182 -20.43 -0.35 -3.04
C ILE A 182 -19.32 -0.82 -2.09
N LEU A 183 -19.66 -1.20 -0.85
CA LEU A 183 -18.67 -1.64 0.13
C LEU A 183 -17.89 -2.88 -0.34
N VAL A 184 -18.60 -3.89 -0.88
CA VAL A 184 -17.98 -5.13 -1.37
C VAL A 184 -17.06 -4.84 -2.55
N ASN A 185 -17.52 -4.08 -3.56
CA ASN A 185 -16.71 -3.74 -4.72
C ASN A 185 -15.45 -2.98 -4.32
N LYS A 186 -15.57 -1.95 -3.47
CA LYS A 186 -14.43 -1.15 -3.02
C LYS A 186 -13.44 -1.94 -2.16
N LEU A 187 -13.91 -2.91 -1.37
CA LEU A 187 -13.03 -3.83 -0.66
C LEU A 187 -12.34 -4.82 -1.62
N GLN A 188 -13.01 -5.24 -2.71
CA GLN A 188 -12.47 -6.14 -3.72
C GLN A 188 -11.43 -5.49 -4.64
N GLU A 189 -11.46 -4.16 -4.78
CA GLU A 189 -10.38 -3.40 -5.43
C GLU A 189 -9.03 -3.53 -4.69
N LEU A 190 -9.06 -3.92 -3.41
CA LEU A 190 -7.88 -4.15 -2.59
C LEU A 190 -7.53 -5.64 -2.54
N ASP A 191 -6.23 -5.92 -2.60
CA ASP A 191 -5.69 -7.22 -2.25
C ASP A 191 -6.15 -7.62 -0.83
N VAL A 192 -6.43 -8.92 -0.62
CA VAL A 192 -6.99 -9.43 0.63
C VAL A 192 -6.16 -8.99 1.84
N TYR A 193 -4.83 -9.00 1.74
CA TYR A 193 -3.94 -8.62 2.84
C TYR A 193 -3.85 -7.11 3.06
N LYS A 194 -4.41 -6.30 2.15
CA LYS A 194 -4.43 -4.84 2.25
C LYS A 194 -5.77 -4.27 2.73
N ARG A 195 -6.80 -5.12 2.88
CA ARG A 195 -8.14 -4.68 3.29
C ARG A 195 -8.13 -4.20 4.75
N PRO A 196 -8.88 -3.13 5.08
CA PRO A 196 -8.91 -2.57 6.44
C PRO A 196 -9.78 -3.36 7.42
N VAL A 197 -10.43 -4.45 6.98
CA VAL A 197 -11.39 -5.20 7.78
C VAL A 197 -11.37 -6.69 7.43
N HIS A 198 -11.45 -7.51 8.47
CA HIS A 198 -11.53 -8.96 8.37
C HIS A 198 -12.55 -9.55 9.34
N CYS A 199 -13.20 -10.64 8.95
CA CYS A 199 -14.11 -11.41 9.79
C CYS A 199 -13.51 -12.78 10.11
N THR A 200 -13.58 -13.21 11.38
CA THR A 200 -12.98 -14.49 11.83
C THR A 200 -14.01 -15.54 12.24
N ASP A 201 -15.24 -15.10 12.47
CA ASP A 201 -16.39 -15.91 12.84
C ASP A 201 -17.66 -15.26 12.28
N MET A 202 -18.21 -15.83 11.21
CA MET A 202 -19.44 -15.33 10.58
C MET A 202 -20.66 -15.46 11.49
N LYS A 203 -20.75 -16.50 12.32
CA LYS A 203 -21.92 -16.74 13.17
C LYS A 203 -22.01 -15.70 14.28
N ARG A 204 -20.84 -15.31 14.81
CA ARG A 204 -20.72 -14.28 15.85
C ARG A 204 -20.46 -12.88 15.28
N GLU A 205 -20.43 -12.74 13.96
CA GLU A 205 -20.14 -11.48 13.25
C GLU A 205 -18.88 -10.77 13.82
N THR A 206 -17.85 -11.55 14.16
CA THR A 206 -16.64 -11.02 14.81
C THR A 206 -15.75 -10.34 13.78
N LEU A 207 -15.63 -9.02 13.89
CA LEU A 207 -14.84 -8.17 13.00
C LEU A 207 -13.56 -7.68 13.68
N TYR A 208 -12.50 -7.63 12.90
CA TYR A 208 -11.27 -6.92 13.19
C TYR A 208 -11.14 -5.80 12.18
N ILE A 209 -10.92 -4.58 12.64
CA ILE A 209 -10.80 -3.39 11.81
C ILE A 209 -9.47 -2.74 12.14
N LYS A 210 -8.71 -2.39 11.09
CA LYS A 210 -7.48 -1.63 11.24
C LYS A 210 -7.79 -0.13 11.21
N ASP A 211 -7.35 0.59 12.22
CA ASP A 211 -7.48 2.05 12.31
C ASP A 211 -6.35 2.56 13.20
N ASN A 212 -5.83 3.77 12.95
CA ASN A 212 -4.64 4.30 13.63
C ASN A 212 -3.45 3.31 13.64
N ASP A 213 -3.26 2.60 12.53
CA ASP A 213 -2.23 1.57 12.32
C ASP A 213 -2.30 0.33 13.24
N GLU A 214 -3.40 0.17 13.99
CA GLU A 214 -3.61 -0.96 14.90
C GLU A 214 -4.84 -1.78 14.52
N TRP A 215 -4.75 -3.10 14.69
CA TRP A 215 -5.89 -4.01 14.52
C TRP A 215 -6.71 -4.12 15.80
N GLU A 216 -7.96 -3.67 15.74
CA GLU A 216 -8.87 -3.73 16.88
C GLU A 216 -10.00 -4.73 16.64
N LYS A 217 -10.18 -5.66 17.58
CA LYS A 217 -11.36 -6.52 17.64
C LYS A 217 -12.57 -5.70 18.08
N GLN A 218 -13.60 -5.66 17.23
CA GLN A 218 -14.79 -4.85 17.51
C GLN A 218 -15.66 -5.50 18.59
N THR A 219 -15.87 -4.78 19.69
CA THR A 219 -16.79 -5.17 20.78
C THR A 219 -18.24 -5.12 20.32
N ASN A 220 -18.59 -4.12 19.51
CA ASN A 220 -19.90 -3.97 18.87
C ASN A 220 -19.75 -3.80 17.35
N SER A 221 -19.50 -4.91 16.65
CA SER A 221 -19.33 -4.93 15.18
C SER A 221 -20.44 -4.19 14.44
N LYS A 222 -21.70 -4.31 14.90
CA LYS A 222 -22.86 -3.70 14.22
C LYS A 222 -22.86 -2.18 14.32
N GLU A 223 -22.52 -1.62 15.47
CA GLU A 223 -22.47 -0.17 15.66
C GLU A 223 -21.33 0.45 14.84
N LYS A 224 -20.12 -0.13 14.88
CA LYS A 224 -19.01 0.34 14.05
C LYS A 224 -19.36 0.25 12.56
N MET A 225 -19.98 -0.85 12.14
CA MET A 225 -20.47 -0.99 10.76
C MET A 225 -21.56 0.03 10.41
N GLN A 226 -22.44 0.42 11.34
CA GLN A 226 -23.42 1.49 11.10
C GLN A 226 -22.71 2.80 10.75
N THR A 227 -21.64 3.16 11.47
CA THR A 227 -20.85 4.36 11.18
C THR A 227 -20.24 4.30 9.78
N ILE A 228 -19.68 3.14 9.40
CA ILE A 228 -19.10 2.90 8.08
C ILE A 228 -20.17 3.03 6.98
N ILE A 229 -21.30 2.34 7.16
CA ILE A 229 -22.46 2.38 6.24
C ILE A 229 -22.95 3.82 6.03
N ASN A 230 -23.10 4.59 7.10
CA ASN A 230 -23.56 5.97 7.02
C ASN A 230 -22.57 6.86 6.25
N LYS A 231 -21.25 6.66 6.44
CA LYS A 231 -20.22 7.39 5.68
C LYS A 231 -20.27 7.07 4.19
N VAL A 232 -20.42 5.80 3.82
CA VAL A 232 -20.54 5.38 2.41
C VAL A 232 -21.85 5.88 1.80
N ALA A 233 -22.98 5.75 2.51
CA ALA A 233 -24.26 6.26 2.05
C ALA A 233 -24.22 7.78 1.81
N ASN A 234 -23.61 8.55 2.73
CA ASN A 234 -23.43 9.99 2.55
C ASN A 234 -22.57 10.32 1.31
N LYS A 235 -21.47 9.59 1.09
CA LYS A 235 -20.66 9.74 -0.12
C LYS A 235 -21.48 9.45 -1.38
N ASN A 236 -22.32 8.43 -1.36
CA ASN A 236 -23.20 8.09 -2.48
C ASN A 236 -24.24 9.20 -2.75
N CYS A 237 -24.86 9.74 -1.70
CA CYS A 237 -25.80 10.87 -1.82
C CYS A 237 -25.16 12.11 -2.46
N LYS A 238 -23.87 12.35 -2.22
CA LYS A 238 -23.14 13.51 -2.78
C LYS A 238 -22.99 13.46 -4.31
N ILE A 239 -23.35 12.34 -4.94
CA ILE A 239 -23.33 12.17 -6.40
C ILE A 239 -24.63 12.69 -7.04
N ILE A 240 -25.72 12.82 -6.28
CA ILE A 240 -27.03 13.28 -6.80
C ILE A 240 -26.94 14.61 -7.58
N PRO A 241 -26.19 15.64 -7.13
CA PRO A 241 -26.02 16.86 -7.91
C PRO A 241 -25.37 16.64 -9.28
N GLN A 242 -24.44 15.69 -9.39
CA GLN A 242 -23.84 15.32 -10.67
C GLN A 242 -24.88 14.66 -11.58
N TRP A 243 -25.68 13.74 -11.04
CA TRP A 243 -26.76 13.09 -11.78
C TRP A 243 -27.79 14.12 -12.30
N ILE A 244 -28.18 15.10 -11.48
CA ILE A 244 -29.08 16.19 -11.85
C ILE A 244 -28.57 16.97 -13.08
N ASN A 245 -27.26 17.26 -13.12
CA ASN A 245 -26.67 18.01 -14.26
C ASN A 245 -26.79 17.25 -15.59
N GLU A 246 -26.86 15.91 -15.54
CA GLU A 246 -27.03 15.05 -16.72
C GLU A 246 -28.51 14.82 -17.09
N HIS A 247 -29.45 15.16 -16.21
CA HIS A 247 -30.89 14.89 -16.33
C HIS A 247 -31.70 16.17 -16.07
N PRO A 248 -31.71 17.14 -17.00
CA PRO A 248 -32.28 18.48 -16.77
C PRO A 248 -33.81 18.45 -16.59
N GLU A 249 -34.50 17.39 -17.02
CA GLU A 249 -35.96 17.25 -16.89
C GLU A 249 -36.40 16.69 -15.52
N TYR A 250 -35.46 16.46 -14.58
CA TYR A 250 -35.78 15.89 -13.25
C TYR A 250 -36.81 16.67 -12.43
N GLN A 251 -37.03 17.96 -12.74
CA GLN A 251 -38.04 18.81 -12.07
C GLN A 251 -39.40 18.76 -12.75
N VAL A 252 -39.48 18.23 -13.97
CA VAL A 252 -40.72 18.12 -14.74
C VAL A 252 -41.48 16.90 -14.23
N PHE A 253 -42.60 17.14 -13.57
CA PHE A 253 -43.44 16.07 -13.01
C PHE A 253 -43.83 15.02 -14.06
N ASP A 254 -43.94 13.78 -13.60
CA ASP A 254 -44.36 12.60 -14.38
C ASP A 254 -43.42 12.23 -15.56
N THR A 255 -42.23 12.81 -15.63
CA THR A 255 -41.16 12.36 -16.53
C THR A 255 -40.37 11.19 -15.94
N ILE A 256 -39.66 10.46 -16.79
CA ILE A 256 -38.77 9.36 -16.37
C ILE A 256 -37.68 9.91 -15.43
N ASP A 257 -37.08 11.06 -15.78
CA ASP A 257 -36.05 11.71 -14.97
C ASP A 257 -36.57 12.12 -13.59
N ASN A 258 -37.78 12.66 -13.50
CA ASN A 258 -38.37 13.02 -12.22
C ASN A 258 -38.65 11.80 -11.35
N MET A 259 -39.22 10.73 -11.93
CA MET A 259 -39.48 9.49 -11.19
C MET A 259 -38.18 8.86 -10.70
N GLU A 260 -37.14 8.84 -11.53
CA GLU A 260 -35.83 8.30 -11.16
C GLU A 260 -35.17 9.15 -10.07
N TYR A 261 -35.21 10.48 -10.19
CA TYR A 261 -34.71 11.39 -9.15
C TYR A 261 -35.39 11.15 -7.80
N MET A 262 -36.72 11.04 -7.78
CA MET A 262 -37.47 10.77 -6.56
C MET A 262 -37.11 9.41 -5.96
N ASN A 263 -36.94 8.38 -6.81
CA ASN A 263 -36.46 7.07 -6.38
C ASN A 263 -35.05 7.16 -5.77
N LEU A 264 -34.11 7.80 -6.45
CA LEU A 264 -32.74 7.99 -5.98
C LEU A 264 -32.69 8.72 -4.63
N CYS A 265 -33.45 9.81 -4.47
CA CYS A 265 -33.55 10.51 -3.19
C CYS A 265 -34.11 9.63 -2.07
N ASN A 266 -35.20 8.90 -2.33
CA ASN A 266 -35.81 8.02 -1.35
C ASN A 266 -34.86 6.89 -0.93
N VAL A 267 -34.24 6.23 -1.91
CA VAL A 267 -33.36 5.10 -1.66
C VAL A 267 -32.06 5.53 -0.98
N ALA A 268 -31.47 6.66 -1.38
CA ALA A 268 -30.19 7.11 -0.82
C ALA A 268 -30.28 7.51 0.67
N LEU A 269 -31.47 7.93 1.14
CA LEU A 269 -31.71 8.29 2.54
C LEU A 269 -31.84 7.08 3.48
N GLY A 270 -32.13 5.89 2.95
CA GLY A 270 -32.27 4.66 3.74
C GLY A 270 -33.62 4.51 4.43
N GLY A 271 -33.66 3.80 5.55
CA GLY A 271 -34.90 3.41 6.20
C GLY A 271 -35.53 4.50 7.06
N LEU A 272 -36.86 4.53 7.08
CA LEU A 272 -37.64 5.42 7.94
C LEU A 272 -37.78 4.79 9.33
N GLY A 273 -36.94 5.25 10.26
CA GLY A 273 -36.98 4.84 11.66
C GLY A 273 -36.05 3.68 12.02
N GLU A 274 -36.00 3.33 13.31
CA GLU A 274 -34.98 2.45 13.87
C GLU A 274 -35.08 1.00 13.37
N HIS A 275 -36.31 0.49 13.23
CA HIS A 275 -36.56 -0.89 12.84
C HIS A 275 -36.08 -1.19 11.41
N GLU A 276 -36.43 -0.34 10.45
CA GLU A 276 -36.03 -0.52 9.06
C GLU A 276 -34.51 -0.33 8.89
N ASN A 277 -33.94 0.70 9.54
CA ASN A 277 -32.49 0.92 9.54
C ASN A 277 -31.72 -0.26 10.13
N ARG A 278 -32.25 -0.89 11.19
CA ARG A 278 -31.67 -2.12 11.74
C ARG A 278 -31.69 -3.27 10.73
N GLN A 279 -32.79 -3.47 10.01
CA GLN A 279 -32.87 -4.52 8.99
C GLN A 279 -31.90 -4.27 7.83
N TYR A 280 -31.78 -3.02 7.37
CA TYR A 280 -30.83 -2.65 6.34
C TYR A 280 -29.39 -2.84 6.79
N ARG A 281 -29.04 -2.38 7.98
CA ARG A 281 -27.72 -2.63 8.57
C ARG A 281 -27.42 -4.12 8.63
N ASP A 282 -28.33 -4.93 9.16
CA ASP A 282 -28.11 -6.37 9.31
C ASP A 282 -27.93 -7.06 7.94
N LYS A 283 -28.64 -6.62 6.90
CA LYS A 283 -28.43 -7.11 5.52
C LYS A 283 -27.07 -6.70 4.96
N ILE A 284 -26.65 -5.46 5.16
CA ILE A 284 -25.37 -4.95 4.66
C ILE A 284 -24.20 -5.65 5.37
N VAL A 285 -24.24 -5.73 6.69
CA VAL A 285 -23.21 -6.39 7.50
C VAL A 285 -23.01 -7.85 7.08
N LYS A 286 -24.10 -8.59 6.86
CA LYS A 286 -24.02 -9.98 6.37
C LYS A 286 -23.40 -10.10 4.99
N SER A 287 -23.62 -9.13 4.12
CA SER A 287 -23.05 -9.13 2.76
C SER A 287 -21.55 -8.85 2.81
N VAL A 288 -21.12 -7.85 3.60
CA VAL A 288 -19.70 -7.51 3.77
C VAL A 288 -18.94 -8.64 4.47
N ILE A 289 -19.49 -9.23 5.54
CA ILE A 289 -18.85 -10.32 6.30
C ILE A 289 -18.48 -11.51 5.42
N LYS A 290 -19.34 -11.86 4.45
CA LYS A 290 -19.07 -12.96 3.52
C LYS A 290 -17.82 -12.71 2.69
N GLU A 291 -17.60 -11.46 2.30
CA GLU A 291 -16.45 -11.06 1.48
C GLU A 291 -15.15 -10.95 2.28
N VAL A 292 -15.23 -10.53 3.56
CA VAL A 292 -14.05 -10.27 4.39
C VAL A 292 -13.70 -11.44 5.33
N LEU A 293 -14.35 -12.59 5.14
CA LEU A 293 -14.10 -13.78 5.94
C LEU A 293 -12.67 -14.29 5.73
N VAL A 294 -11.97 -14.51 6.84
CA VAL A 294 -10.66 -15.14 6.84
C VAL A 294 -10.82 -16.65 6.66
N HIS A 295 -10.31 -17.17 5.53
CA HIS A 295 -10.21 -18.60 5.29
C HIS A 295 -9.06 -19.18 6.13
N LYS A 296 -9.37 -20.19 6.94
CA LYS A 296 -8.46 -20.80 7.92
C LYS A 296 -7.81 -22.06 7.37
#